data_AF-A0A662CIT7-F1
#
_entry.id   AF-A0A662CIT7-F1
#
_cell.length_a   1.000
_cell.length_b   1.000
_cell.length_c   1.000
_cell.angle_alpha   90.00
_cell.angle_beta   90.00
_cell.angle_gamma   90.00
#
_symmetry.space_group_name_H-M   'P 1'
#
loop_
_entity.id
_entity.type
_entity.pdbx_description
1 polymer ?
#
loop_
_entity_poly.entity_id
_entity_poly.type
_entity_poly.pdbx_seq_one_letter_code
_entity_poly.pdbx_strand_id
1 'polypeptide(L)'
;MAESLEILKNKASHCILRTTLVPGAADLADMAEIASLAQGASENHLQPFSSRVTLDPQYEGMSAYPPHVMEEMARVLEKEGLAVVRLW
;
A
#
# COMPACT_ATOMS: atom_id res chain seq x y z
N MET A 1 -12.34 -0.99 -9.34
CA MET A 1 -11.60 -1.09 -8.07
C MET A 1 -12.30 -0.32 -6.95
N ALA A 2 -12.57 0.98 -7.13
CA ALA A 2 -13.25 1.82 -6.13
C ALA A 2 -14.62 1.27 -5.68
N GLU A 3 -15.49 0.85 -6.60
CA GLU A 3 -16.82 0.30 -6.26
C GLU A 3 -16.75 -0.96 -5.40
N SER A 4 -15.86 -1.90 -5.73
CA SER A 4 -15.66 -3.12 -4.93
C SER A 4 -15.17 -2.80 -3.52
N LEU A 5 -14.30 -1.78 -3.43
CA LEU A 5 -13.75 -1.32 -2.16
C LEU A 5 -14.82 -0.68 -1.27
N GLU A 6 -15.71 0.14 -1.82
CA GLU A 6 -16.85 0.69 -1.10
C GLU A 6 -17.79 -0.40 -0.59
N ILE A 7 -18.09 -1.41 -1.41
CA ILE A 7 -18.93 -2.54 -0.99
C ILE A 7 -18.29 -3.29 0.19
N LEU A 8 -16.98 -3.58 0.12
CA LEU A 8 -16.28 -4.31 1.16
C LEU A 8 -16.20 -3.52 2.46
N LYS A 9 -15.89 -2.23 2.42
CA LYS A 9 -15.86 -1.36 3.61
C LYS A 9 -17.23 -1.27 4.31
N ASN A 10 -18.31 -1.25 3.53
CA ASN A 10 -19.66 -1.11 4.08
C ASN A 10 -20.27 -2.42 4.59
N LYS A 11 -19.79 -3.58 4.11
CA LYS A 11 -20.38 -4.89 4.42
C LYS A 11 -19.50 -5.77 5.29
N ALA A 12 -18.18 -5.59 5.27
CA ALA A 12 -17.26 -6.37 6.07
C ALA A 12 -17.07 -5.72 7.43
N SER A 13 -17.17 -6.50 8.51
CA SER A 13 -16.82 -6.06 9.85
C SER A 13 -15.31 -5.83 10.03
N HIS A 14 -14.50 -6.40 9.13
CA HIS A 14 -13.05 -6.26 9.13
C HIS A 14 -12.54 -6.28 7.69
N CYS A 15 -11.92 -5.19 7.25
CA CYS A 15 -11.39 -5.04 5.90
C CYS A 15 -9.91 -4.67 5.99
N ILE A 16 -9.04 -5.54 5.48
CA ILE A 16 -7.60 -5.29 5.38
C ILE A 16 -7.28 -4.95 3.94
N LEU A 17 -6.64 -3.81 3.73
CA LEU A 17 -6.04 -3.47 2.44
C LEU A 17 -4.56 -3.80 2.47
N ARG A 18 -4.05 -4.34 1.36
CA ARG A 18 -2.63 -4.64 1.21
C ARG A 18 -2.08 -3.82 0.07
N THR A 19 -1.05 -3.02 0.33
CA THR A 19 -0.39 -2.17 -0.66
C THR A 19 1.05 -2.65 -0.84
N THR A 20 1.39 -3.05 -2.06
CA THR A 20 2.76 -3.38 -2.45
C THR A 20 3.49 -2.11 -2.86
N LEU A 21 4.61 -1.81 -2.20
CA LEU A 21 5.43 -0.64 -2.50
C LEU A 21 6.38 -0.95 -3.66
N VAL A 22 5.90 -0.74 -4.89
CA VAL A 22 6.64 -0.99 -6.12
C VAL A 22 7.37 0.28 -6.58
N PRO A 23 8.71 0.26 -6.69
CA PRO A 23 9.46 1.43 -7.14
C PRO A 23 9.06 1.91 -8.52
N GLY A 24 8.82 3.22 -8.64
CA GLY A 24 8.38 3.86 -9.89
C GLY A 24 6.89 3.69 -10.21
N ALA A 25 6.14 2.90 -9.44
CA ALA A 25 4.68 2.74 -9.60
C ALA A 25 3.87 3.28 -8.41
N ALA A 26 4.49 3.41 -7.24
CA ALA A 26 3.92 4.11 -6.09
C ALA A 26 5.02 4.97 -5.45
N ASP A 27 4.76 6.26 -5.28
CA ASP A 27 5.65 7.22 -4.62
C ASP A 27 5.01 7.85 -3.36
N LEU A 28 5.73 8.80 -2.75
CA LEU A 28 5.25 9.47 -1.53
C LEU A 28 4.01 10.34 -1.77
N ALA A 29 3.84 10.91 -2.95
CA ALA A 29 2.67 11.73 -3.29
C ALA A 29 1.43 10.84 -3.46
N ASP A 30 1.60 9.64 -4.02
CA ASP A 30 0.53 8.66 -4.20
C ASP A 30 -0.04 8.17 -2.86
N MET A 31 0.75 8.20 -1.78
CA MET A 31 0.30 7.72 -0.46
C MET A 31 -0.89 8.51 0.08
N ALA A 32 -1.02 9.81 -0.24
CA ALA A 32 -2.18 10.59 0.19
C ALA A 32 -3.48 10.11 -0.51
N GLU A 33 -3.39 9.76 -1.78
CA GLU A 33 -4.53 9.25 -2.54
C GLU A 33 -4.90 7.83 -2.07
N ILE A 34 -3.90 6.98 -1.83
CA ILE A 34 -4.08 5.67 -1.19
C ILE A 34 -4.71 5.83 0.20
N ALA A 35 -4.33 6.85 0.97
CA ALA A 35 -4.90 7.07 2.28
C ALA A 35 -6.40 7.36 2.21
N SER A 36 -6.80 8.25 1.29
CA SER A 36 -8.21 8.54 1.00
C SER A 36 -8.96 7.27 0.59
N LEU A 37 -8.37 6.47 -0.30
CA LEU A 37 -8.94 5.19 -0.72
C LEU A 37 -8.97 4.16 0.42
N ALA A 38 -8.12 4.24 1.42
CA ALA A 38 -8.07 3.29 2.52
C ALA A 38 -8.98 3.67 3.70
N GLN A 39 -9.54 4.88 3.73
CA GLN A 39 -10.47 5.29 4.79
C GLN A 39 -11.64 4.31 4.96
N GLY A 40 -11.89 3.86 6.18
CA GLY A 40 -12.89 2.85 6.51
C GLY A 40 -12.41 1.40 6.39
N ALA A 41 -11.18 1.15 5.94
CA ALA A 41 -10.52 -0.13 6.16
C ALA A 41 -10.07 -0.23 7.63
N SER A 42 -10.02 -1.45 8.15
CA SER A 42 -9.52 -1.72 9.50
C SER A 42 -8.01 -1.53 9.58
N GLU A 43 -7.29 -2.02 8.58
CA GLU A 43 -5.82 -1.97 8.53
C GLU A 43 -5.33 -1.80 7.09
N ASN A 44 -4.18 -1.16 6.92
CA ASN A 44 -3.43 -1.09 5.68
C ASN A 44 -2.05 -1.75 5.86
N HIS A 45 -1.86 -2.87 5.18
CA HIS A 45 -0.64 -3.67 5.25
C HIS A 45 0.28 -3.27 4.10
N LEU A 46 1.40 -2.65 4.44
CA LEU A 46 2.43 -2.29 3.48
C LEU A 46 3.44 -3.43 3.34
N GLN A 47 3.73 -3.83 2.11
CA GLN A 47 4.73 -4.84 1.82
C GLN A 47 5.73 -4.36 0.75
N PRO A 48 7.01 -4.74 0.86
CA PRO A 48 8.00 -4.42 -0.16
C PRO A 48 7.72 -5.20 -1.45
N PHE A 49 8.08 -4.61 -2.59
CA PHE A 49 8.11 -5.32 -3.85
C PHE A 49 9.17 -6.42 -3.89
N SER A 50 8.88 -7.53 -4.56
CA SER A 50 9.81 -8.64 -4.76
C SER A 50 9.84 -9.01 -6.25
N SER A 51 10.97 -8.78 -6.90
CA SER A 51 11.18 -9.06 -8.32
C SER A 51 11.46 -10.55 -8.62
N ARG A 52 11.13 -11.48 -7.71
CA ARG A 52 11.41 -12.91 -7.90
C ARG A 52 10.59 -13.52 -9.03
N VAL A 53 9.35 -13.08 -9.19
CA VAL A 53 8.43 -13.49 -10.26
C VAL A 53 7.65 -12.24 -10.67
N THR A 54 7.91 -11.73 -11.86
CA THR A 54 7.23 -10.56 -12.41
C THR A 54 6.59 -10.92 -13.74
N LEU A 55 5.40 -10.37 -14.02
CA LEU A 55 4.73 -10.56 -15.31
C LEU A 55 5.31 -9.64 -16.38
N ASP A 56 5.79 -8.47 -15.96
CA ASP A 56 6.38 -7.47 -16.82
C ASP A 56 7.91 -7.46 -16.61
N PRO A 57 8.69 -7.68 -17.69
CA PRO A 57 10.15 -7.67 -17.64
C PRO A 57 10.75 -6.38 -17.08
N GLN A 58 10.05 -5.24 -17.15
CA GLN A 58 10.57 -3.96 -16.65
C GLN A 58 10.81 -3.94 -15.13
N TYR A 59 10.18 -4.87 -14.39
CA TYR A 59 10.36 -5.00 -12.95
C TYR A 59 11.31 -6.15 -12.57
N GLU A 60 11.87 -6.89 -13.53
CA GLU A 60 12.85 -7.94 -13.26
C GLU A 60 14.14 -7.35 -12.69
N GLY A 61 14.68 -7.98 -11.65
CA GLY A 61 15.89 -7.52 -10.97
C GLY A 61 15.76 -6.19 -10.22
N MET A 62 14.57 -5.56 -10.24
CA MET A 62 14.32 -4.32 -9.51
C MET A 62 14.32 -4.59 -8.00
N SER A 63 15.15 -3.84 -7.28
CA SER A 63 15.19 -3.89 -5.81
C SER A 63 13.96 -3.19 -5.22
N ALA A 64 13.50 -3.63 -4.06
CA ALA A 64 12.50 -2.91 -3.28
C ALA A 64 12.98 -1.49 -2.92
N TYR A 65 12.04 -0.64 -2.49
CA TYR A 65 12.41 0.63 -1.88
C TYR A 65 13.33 0.42 -0.66
N PRO A 66 14.29 1.34 -0.42
CA PRO A 66 15.05 1.34 0.81
C PRO A 66 14.13 1.44 2.04
N PRO A 67 14.48 0.83 3.19
CA PRO A 67 13.65 0.86 4.38
C PRO A 67 13.21 2.26 4.83
N HIS A 68 14.09 3.26 4.75
CA HIS A 68 13.75 4.63 5.15
C HIS A 68 12.63 5.25 4.29
N VAL A 69 12.60 4.96 2.98
CA VAL A 69 11.55 5.43 2.07
C VAL A 69 10.21 4.75 2.41
N MET A 70 10.24 3.45 2.68
CA MET A 70 9.03 2.70 3.08
C MET A 70 8.47 3.20 4.42
N GLU A 71 9.35 3.56 5.35
CA GLU A 71 8.94 4.18 6.63
C GLU A 71 8.33 5.57 6.43
N GLU A 72 8.86 6.38 5.51
CA GLU A 72 8.26 7.68 5.18
C GLU A 72 6.86 7.51 4.57
N MET A 73 6.69 6.55 3.66
CA MET A 73 5.38 6.22 3.09
C MET A 73 4.38 5.75 4.17
N ALA A 74 4.82 4.88 5.07
CA ALA A 74 4.00 4.42 6.20
C ALA A 74 3.54 5.61 7.08
N ARG A 75 4.47 6.53 7.38
CA ARG A 75 4.17 7.73 8.18
C ARG A 75 3.17 8.67 7.52
N VAL A 76 3.14 8.74 6.18
CA VAL A 76 2.10 9.52 5.47
C VAL A 76 0.72 8.92 5.75
N LEU A 77 0.57 7.60 5.61
CA LEU A 77 -0.70 6.92 5.87
C LEU A 77 -1.14 7.03 7.35
N GLU A 78 -0.20 6.91 8.29
CA GLU A 78 -0.47 7.05 9.73
C GLU A 78 -0.93 8.47 10.09
N LYS A 79 -0.37 9.51 9.46
CA LYS A 79 -0.80 10.91 9.66
C LYS A 79 -2.23 11.15 9.20
N GLU A 80 -2.69 10.41 8.21
CA GLU A 80 -4.08 10.42 7.73
C GLU A 80 -5.02 9.54 8.60
N GLY A 81 -4.52 9.03 9.73
CA GLY A 81 -5.31 8.30 10.73
C GLY A 81 -5.50 6.81 10.42
N LEU A 82 -4.75 6.24 9.48
CA LEU A 82 -4.83 4.82 9.15
C LEU A 82 -4.01 3.97 10.11
N ALA A 83 -4.54 2.79 10.46
CA ALA A 83 -3.77 1.75 11.12
C ALA A 83 -2.88 1.05 10.08
N VAL A 84 -1.56 1.21 10.19
CA VAL A 84 -0.59 0.69 9.23
C VAL A 84 0.20 -0.48 9.82
N VAL A 85 0.26 -1.59 9.08
CA VAL A 85 1.09 -2.76 9.41
C VAL A 85 2.23 -2.85 8.41
N ARG A 86 3.45 -2.96 8.92
CA ARG A 86 4.68 -3.07 8.12
C ARG A 86 5.04 -4.54 7.95
N LEU A 87 5.23 -4.99 6.72
CA LEU A 87 5.54 -6.40 6.38
C LEU A 87 6.96 -6.58 5.81
N TRP A 88 7.96 -5.92 6.41
CA TRP A 88 9.40 -6.04 6.08
C TRP A 88 10.26 -6.32 7.31
#